data_AF-A0A6B2UP41-F1
#
_entry.id   AF-A0A6B2UP41-F1
#
_cell.length_a   1.000
_cell.length_b   1.000
_cell.length_c   1.000
_cell.angle_alpha   90.00
_cell.angle_beta   90.00
_cell.angle_gamma   90.00
#
_symmetry.space_group_name_H-M   'P 1'
#
loop_
_entity.id
_entity.type
_entity.pdbx_description
1 polymer ?
#
loop_
_entity_poly.entity_id
_entity_poly.type
_entity_poly.pdbx_seq_one_letter_code
_entity_poly.pdbx_strand_id
1 'polypeptide(L)'
;MNVALPDRLGTVDRESCAAAREVIRKLNLSAPPEQITGQQAVTFVSVTRTQWKTVLRDADLSRLQRQTDEKVTEILRLRTASGRSVGKQLPELLRSLHASVVALGAVAEEVSRFSPSRTSAAERRLATDLARANRSEAQALFACLEQGWAESAWSAVRRYALAAQAAGRTLEAAARTDHVGLPYEDVYQRTLGVSAKQVGPGSGVASRARLLAAWSKAPQMLDHRLRRSVRHLIEDSLPLTVILLHHLAVLAISDRPLITHRAALLGRDMVTSHLTSDPELACSVMARHVAREPEIVSAHRGQIAYLDAYYEEEYQEEKARAVMDLHRAVLEADVRRTAVVVLELLGRTVPQGAPLATVRDLLATQDGQPLCKLLASTIRSEWRNANAHEDFRWDPVNGTLLLGGQPADLDEVLDAPLRARAICRGFEHGVAVAYAQNASFGVRRTRTTSGRTSPYSRQLKKPDSRCWTSGAMAVSCGWTCPTSPLRA
;
A
#
# COMPACT_ATOMS: atom_id res chain seq x y z
N MET A 1 15.79 -4.33 -18.25
CA MET A 1 16.21 -4.34 -19.66
C MET A 1 16.03 -2.92 -20.21
N ASN A 2 17.03 -2.35 -20.88
CA ASN A 2 16.80 -1.15 -21.69
C ASN A 2 16.05 -1.60 -22.95
N VAL A 3 14.80 -1.16 -23.11
CA VAL A 3 14.06 -1.38 -24.35
C VAL A 3 14.63 -0.43 -25.40
N ALA A 4 15.42 -0.98 -26.32
CA ALA A 4 15.94 -0.25 -27.47
C ALA A 4 14.86 -0.17 -28.54
N LEU A 5 14.21 1.00 -28.64
CA LEU A 5 13.28 1.29 -29.73
C LEU A 5 14.04 1.48 -31.04
N PRO A 6 13.53 0.96 -32.18
CA PRO A 6 14.16 1.13 -33.48
C PRO A 6 14.19 2.60 -33.91
N ASP A 7 15.28 3.01 -34.56
CA ASP A 7 15.46 4.39 -35.05
C ASP A 7 14.63 4.72 -36.30
N ARG A 8 14.18 3.71 -37.06
CA ARG A 8 13.26 3.85 -38.20
C ARG A 8 12.26 2.70 -38.23
N LEU A 9 11.02 2.97 -38.65
CA LEU A 9 10.04 1.93 -38.95
C LEU A 9 10.29 1.42 -40.38
N GLY A 10 10.51 0.10 -40.52
CA GLY A 10 10.60 -0.56 -41.82
C GLY A 10 9.25 -0.60 -42.56
N THR A 11 9.09 -1.53 -43.51
CA THR A 11 7.79 -1.76 -44.17
C THR A 11 6.78 -2.38 -43.21
N VAL A 12 5.55 -1.86 -43.20
CA VAL A 12 4.47 -2.32 -42.30
C VAL A 12 3.24 -2.72 -43.10
N ASP A 13 2.63 -3.84 -42.70
CA ASP A 13 1.42 -4.37 -43.33
C ASP A 13 0.21 -3.44 -43.10
N ARG A 14 -0.51 -3.08 -44.18
CA ARG A 14 -1.71 -2.22 -44.16
C ARG A 14 -2.82 -2.81 -43.29
N GLU A 15 -2.90 -4.14 -43.18
CA GLU A 15 -3.92 -4.83 -42.37
C GLU A 15 -3.82 -4.49 -40.87
N SER A 16 -2.63 -4.16 -40.39
CA SER A 16 -2.39 -3.73 -39.01
C SER A 16 -3.14 -2.45 -38.62
N CYS A 17 -3.32 -1.55 -39.58
CA CYS A 17 -3.84 -0.20 -39.34
C CYS A 17 -5.36 -0.21 -39.19
N ALA A 18 -6.05 -1.07 -39.96
CA ALA A 18 -7.51 -1.20 -39.91
C ALA A 18 -7.98 -1.82 -38.58
N ALA A 19 -7.29 -2.87 -38.12
CA ALA A 19 -7.60 -3.53 -36.85
C ALA A 19 -7.33 -2.61 -35.63
N ALA A 20 -6.31 -1.75 -35.71
CA ALA A 20 -5.95 -0.82 -34.63
C ALA A 20 -7.02 0.28 -34.42
N ARG A 21 -7.52 0.89 -35.50
CA ARG A 21 -8.45 2.04 -35.45
C ARG A 21 -9.73 1.74 -34.66
N GLU A 22 -10.32 0.56 -34.85
CA GLU A 22 -11.56 0.18 -34.17
C GLU A 22 -11.39 0.01 -32.66
N VAL A 23 -10.21 -0.44 -32.22
CA VAL A 23 -9.89 -0.63 -30.80
C VAL A 23 -9.52 0.70 -30.16
N ILE A 24 -8.65 1.48 -30.80
CA ILE A 24 -8.14 2.75 -30.27
C ILE A 24 -9.28 3.75 -30.03
N ARG A 25 -10.28 3.81 -30.93
CA ARG A 25 -11.44 4.70 -30.74
C ARG A 25 -12.23 4.43 -29.45
N LYS A 26 -12.13 3.22 -28.88
CA LYS A 26 -12.76 2.82 -27.62
C LYS A 26 -11.85 3.01 -26.41
N LEU A 27 -10.54 3.17 -26.62
CA LEU A 27 -9.55 3.36 -25.57
C LEU A 27 -9.36 4.84 -25.29
N ASN A 28 -10.06 5.35 -24.27
CA ASN A 28 -9.89 6.73 -23.86
C ASN A 28 -8.67 6.86 -22.92
N LEU A 29 -7.63 7.55 -23.38
CA LEU A 29 -6.47 7.99 -22.56
C LEU A 29 -6.52 9.51 -22.33
N SER A 30 -7.70 10.12 -22.22
CA SER A 30 -7.83 11.52 -21.84
C SER A 30 -6.98 11.81 -20.59
N ALA A 31 -6.33 12.97 -20.56
CA ALA A 31 -5.71 13.43 -19.32
C ALA A 31 -6.79 13.44 -18.23
N PRO A 32 -6.48 13.03 -16.98
CA PRO A 32 -7.35 13.37 -15.87
C PRO A 32 -7.57 14.89 -15.95
N PRO A 33 -8.81 15.38 -15.71
CA PRO A 33 -9.07 16.80 -15.77
C PRO A 33 -7.96 17.49 -14.97
N GLU A 34 -7.27 18.44 -15.60
CA GLU A 34 -6.36 19.31 -14.86
C GLU A 34 -7.18 19.81 -13.69
N GLN A 35 -6.79 19.44 -12.47
CA GLN A 35 -7.38 20.04 -11.29
C GLN A 35 -7.10 21.53 -11.47
N ILE A 36 -8.16 22.26 -11.84
CA ILE A 36 -8.17 23.71 -11.88
C ILE A 36 -7.58 24.10 -10.54
N THR A 37 -6.40 24.70 -10.56
CA THR A 37 -5.69 25.22 -9.39
C THR A 37 -6.42 26.45 -8.86
N GLY A 38 -7.73 26.34 -8.65
CA GLY A 38 -8.48 27.22 -7.79
C GLY A 38 -8.20 26.81 -6.37
N GLN A 39 -7.12 27.35 -5.78
CA GLN A 39 -6.84 27.54 -4.33
C GLN A 39 -7.43 26.55 -3.31
N GLN A 40 -7.68 25.29 -3.66
CA GLN A 40 -7.92 24.25 -2.68
C GLN A 40 -6.53 23.92 -2.14
N ALA A 41 -6.31 24.25 -0.86
CA ALA A 41 -5.10 23.88 -0.16
C ALA A 41 -4.93 22.35 -0.27
N VAL A 42 -4.06 21.90 -1.19
CA VAL A 42 -3.78 20.49 -1.38
C VAL A 42 -3.22 19.99 -0.06
N THR A 43 -3.99 19.13 0.62
CA THR A 43 -3.61 18.57 1.91
C THR A 43 -2.81 17.31 1.68
N PHE A 44 -1.53 17.34 2.09
CA PHE A 44 -0.60 16.24 1.93
C PHE A 44 -0.39 15.49 3.25
N VAL A 45 -0.11 14.19 3.15
CA VAL A 45 0.47 13.41 4.24
C VAL A 45 1.95 13.80 4.36
N SER A 46 2.32 14.46 5.46
CA SER A 46 3.71 14.83 5.69
C SER A 46 4.53 13.58 6.05
N VAL A 47 5.57 13.29 5.27
CA VAL A 47 6.44 12.11 5.47
C VAL A 47 7.90 12.52 5.56
N THR A 48 8.67 11.88 6.44
CA THR A 48 10.13 12.08 6.50
C THR A 48 10.80 11.63 5.21
N ARG A 49 12.07 12.00 5.04
CA ARG A 49 12.86 11.52 3.90
C ARG A 49 12.94 9.99 3.82
N THR A 50 13.10 9.32 4.97
CA THR A 50 13.13 7.85 5.05
C THR A 50 11.79 7.26 4.63
N GLN A 51 10.69 7.79 5.18
CA GLN A 51 9.34 7.36 4.78
C GLN A 51 9.06 7.60 3.29
N TRP A 52 9.55 8.71 2.72
CA TRP A 52 9.41 8.99 1.29
C TRP A 52 10.10 7.97 0.39
N LYS A 53 11.31 7.51 0.76
CA LYS A 53 11.96 6.41 0.04
C LYS A 53 11.11 5.15 0.07
N THR A 54 10.56 4.84 1.23
CA THR A 54 9.63 3.72 1.38
C THR A 54 8.38 3.90 0.51
N VAL A 55 7.81 5.11 0.41
CA VAL A 55 6.71 5.42 -0.53
C VAL A 55 7.12 5.06 -1.96
N LEU A 56 8.27 5.53 -2.42
CA LEU A 56 8.73 5.27 -3.80
C LEU A 56 8.99 3.78 -4.05
N ARG A 57 9.62 3.08 -3.09
CA ARG A 57 9.89 1.65 -3.17
C ARG A 57 8.61 0.82 -3.18
N ASP A 58 7.69 1.11 -2.27
CA ASP A 58 6.41 0.40 -2.17
C ASP A 58 5.48 0.68 -3.37
N ALA A 59 5.61 1.85 -4.00
CA ALA A 59 4.86 2.20 -5.21
C ALA A 59 5.33 1.38 -6.42
N ASP A 60 6.63 1.07 -6.48
CA ASP A 60 7.28 0.30 -7.52
C ASP A 60 6.91 0.75 -8.95
N LEU A 61 6.81 2.08 -9.11
CA LEU A 61 6.41 2.72 -10.37
C LEU A 61 7.37 2.38 -11.51
N SER A 62 8.64 2.12 -11.21
CA SER A 62 9.63 1.72 -12.22
C SER A 62 9.38 0.32 -12.76
N ARG A 63 8.88 -0.63 -11.96
CA ARG A 63 8.41 -1.93 -12.49
C ARG A 63 7.19 -1.75 -13.38
N LEU A 64 6.22 -0.91 -13.00
CA LEU A 64 5.05 -0.62 -13.83
C LEU A 64 5.44 0.05 -15.16
N GLN A 65 6.44 0.93 -15.14
CA GLN A 65 7.00 1.50 -16.37
C GLN A 65 7.65 0.42 -17.24
N ARG A 66 8.47 -0.48 -16.67
CA ARG A 66 9.03 -1.60 -17.44
C ARG A 66 7.96 -2.50 -18.07
N GLN A 67 6.89 -2.80 -17.35
CA GLN A 67 5.74 -3.55 -17.90
C GLN A 67 5.10 -2.79 -19.08
N THR A 68 5.01 -1.47 -18.99
CA THR A 68 4.52 -0.62 -20.08
C THR A 68 5.45 -0.70 -21.30
N ASP A 69 6.77 -0.57 -21.10
CA ASP A 69 7.78 -0.71 -22.16
C ASP A 69 7.74 -2.11 -22.83
N GLU A 70 7.51 -3.17 -22.05
CA GLU A 70 7.36 -4.53 -22.55
C GLU A 70 6.15 -4.65 -23.49
N LYS A 71 5.01 -4.06 -23.12
CA LYS A 71 3.81 -4.03 -23.98
C LYS A 71 4.00 -3.21 -25.24
N VAL A 72 4.69 -2.07 -25.16
CA VAL A 72 5.08 -1.30 -26.35
C VAL A 72 5.97 -2.15 -27.27
N THR A 73 6.93 -2.89 -26.69
CA THR A 73 7.82 -3.79 -27.45
C THR A 73 7.06 -4.92 -28.13
N GLU A 74 6.10 -5.54 -27.44
CA GLU A 74 5.24 -6.59 -28.01
C GLU A 74 4.44 -6.05 -29.21
N ILE A 75 3.88 -4.84 -29.10
CA ILE A 75 3.17 -4.18 -30.22
C ILE A 75 4.13 -3.95 -31.40
N LEU A 76 5.36 -3.52 -31.15
CA LEU A 76 6.35 -3.29 -32.21
C LEU A 76 6.79 -4.56 -32.93
N ARG A 77 6.73 -5.72 -32.27
CA ARG A 77 7.03 -7.01 -32.92
C ARG A 77 5.98 -7.39 -33.95
N LEU A 78 4.75 -6.87 -33.82
CA LEU A 78 3.68 -7.13 -34.79
C LEU A 78 3.88 -6.43 -36.13
N ARG A 79 4.81 -5.47 -36.24
CA ARG A 79 5.05 -4.71 -37.48
C ARG A 79 5.40 -5.60 -38.69
N THR A 80 6.10 -6.71 -38.44
CA THR A 80 6.55 -7.67 -39.46
C THR A 80 5.75 -8.98 -39.41
N ALA A 81 4.69 -9.04 -38.60
CA ALA A 81 3.86 -10.21 -38.48
C ALA A 81 2.82 -10.27 -39.61
N SER A 82 2.28 -11.47 -39.88
CA SER A 82 1.18 -11.63 -40.83
C SER A 82 -0.09 -10.94 -40.34
N GLY A 83 -0.92 -10.39 -41.24
CA GLY A 83 -2.16 -9.72 -40.88
C GLY A 83 -3.11 -10.55 -40.00
N ARG A 84 -3.15 -11.89 -40.17
CA ARG A 84 -3.90 -12.80 -39.26
C ARG A 84 -3.40 -12.72 -37.81
N SER A 85 -2.08 -12.66 -37.62
CA SER A 85 -1.46 -12.55 -36.29
C SER A 85 -1.72 -11.18 -35.70
N VAL A 86 -1.64 -10.12 -36.52
CA VAL A 86 -1.91 -8.75 -36.10
C VAL A 86 -3.36 -8.59 -35.66
N GLY A 87 -4.32 -9.04 -36.47
CA GLY A 87 -5.75 -8.94 -36.15
C GLY A 87 -6.14 -9.67 -34.86
N LYS A 88 -5.43 -10.76 -34.51
CA LYS A 88 -5.66 -11.49 -33.26
C LYS A 88 -5.00 -10.82 -32.05
N GLN A 89 -3.73 -10.44 -32.15
CA GLN A 89 -2.93 -10.03 -30.98
C GLN A 89 -2.99 -8.53 -30.69
N LEU A 90 -3.06 -7.68 -31.71
CA LEU A 90 -2.98 -6.23 -31.54
C LEU A 90 -4.11 -5.68 -30.63
N PRO A 91 -5.39 -6.09 -30.77
CA PRO A 91 -6.44 -5.60 -29.89
C PRO A 91 -6.19 -5.89 -28.41
N GLU A 92 -5.67 -7.08 -28.09
CA GLU A 92 -5.37 -7.49 -26.72
C GLU A 92 -4.18 -6.70 -26.15
N LEU A 93 -3.12 -6.53 -26.94
CA LEU A 93 -1.96 -5.74 -26.54
C LEU A 93 -2.30 -4.27 -26.32
N LEU A 94 -3.16 -3.66 -27.15
CA LEU A 94 -3.60 -2.28 -26.96
C LEU A 94 -4.41 -2.10 -25.68
N ARG A 95 -5.32 -3.04 -25.37
CA ARG A 95 -6.07 -3.03 -24.09
C ARG A 95 -5.13 -3.24 -22.90
N SER A 96 -4.14 -4.13 -23.04
CA SER A 96 -3.15 -4.39 -22.00
C SER A 96 -2.26 -3.18 -21.73
N LEU A 97 -1.79 -2.51 -22.79
CA LEU A 97 -1.03 -1.26 -22.69
C LEU A 97 -1.86 -0.16 -22.02
N HIS A 98 -3.12 0.02 -22.44
CA HIS A 98 -4.04 0.97 -21.82
C HIS A 98 -4.20 0.70 -20.32
N ALA A 99 -4.48 -0.54 -19.93
CA ALA A 99 -4.60 -0.94 -18.54
C ALA A 99 -3.31 -0.69 -17.73
N SER A 100 -2.14 -0.95 -18.33
CA SER A 100 -0.84 -0.68 -17.70
C SER A 100 -0.63 0.80 -17.41
N VAL A 101 -0.91 1.66 -18.40
CA VAL A 101 -0.78 3.12 -18.26
C VAL A 101 -1.78 3.68 -17.24
N VAL A 102 -3.01 3.17 -17.21
CA VAL A 102 -4.02 3.55 -16.22
C VAL A 102 -3.58 3.14 -14.81
N ALA A 103 -3.08 1.91 -14.63
CA ALA A 103 -2.59 1.43 -13.34
C ALA A 103 -1.41 2.26 -12.83
N LEU A 104 -0.43 2.56 -13.70
CA LEU A 104 0.70 3.42 -13.36
C LEU A 104 0.23 4.82 -12.96
N GLY A 105 -0.71 5.41 -13.70
CA GLY A 105 -1.32 6.70 -13.37
C GLY A 105 -2.01 6.73 -12.00
N ALA A 106 -2.78 5.69 -11.67
CA ALA A 106 -3.45 5.58 -10.38
C ALA A 106 -2.44 5.50 -9.21
N VAL A 107 -1.39 4.69 -9.35
CA VAL A 107 -0.34 4.60 -8.32
C VAL A 107 0.42 5.92 -8.18
N ALA A 108 0.70 6.62 -9.28
CA ALA A 108 1.34 7.92 -9.23
C ALA A 108 0.48 8.98 -8.54
N GLU A 109 -0.84 8.95 -8.74
CA GLU A 109 -1.78 9.81 -8.02
C GLU A 109 -1.77 9.52 -6.52
N GLU A 110 -1.74 8.24 -6.11
CA GLU A 110 -1.62 7.88 -4.70
C GLU A 110 -0.31 8.40 -4.08
N VAL A 111 0.82 8.26 -4.78
CA VAL A 111 2.13 8.78 -4.34
C VAL A 111 2.09 10.30 -4.16
N SER A 112 1.37 11.02 -5.03
CA SER A 112 1.28 12.49 -4.98
C SER A 112 0.61 13.03 -3.71
N ARG A 113 -0.09 12.17 -2.94
CA ARG A 113 -0.69 12.53 -1.63
C ARG A 113 0.36 12.72 -0.54
N PHE A 114 1.56 12.19 -0.71
CA PHE A 114 2.64 12.24 0.27
C PHE A 114 3.61 13.39 -0.04
N SER A 115 3.95 14.18 0.97
CA SER A 115 4.89 15.28 0.85
C SER A 115 6.18 15.00 1.63
N PRO A 116 7.30 14.71 0.94
CA PRO A 116 8.62 14.61 1.56
C PRO A 116 9.08 15.92 2.22
N SER A 117 10.05 15.79 3.11
CA SER A 117 10.72 16.90 3.79
C SER A 117 11.79 17.53 2.92
N ARG A 118 11.86 18.86 2.89
CA ARG A 118 13.00 19.62 2.35
C ARG A 118 13.43 19.17 0.93
N THR A 119 12.51 18.63 0.14
CA THR A 119 12.75 18.14 -1.22
C THR A 119 12.40 19.21 -2.25
N SER A 120 13.09 19.15 -3.38
CA SER A 120 12.80 20.07 -4.48
C SER A 120 11.38 19.81 -5.03
N ALA A 121 10.76 20.83 -5.63
CA ALA A 121 9.50 20.63 -6.34
C ALA A 121 9.60 19.56 -7.43
N ALA A 122 10.81 19.28 -7.95
CA ALA A 122 11.06 18.22 -8.92
C ALA A 122 10.92 16.83 -8.31
N GLU A 123 11.50 16.56 -7.14
CA GLU A 123 11.40 15.24 -6.48
C GLU A 123 9.95 14.87 -6.15
N ARG A 124 9.13 15.84 -5.74
CA ARG A 124 7.70 15.62 -5.49
C ARG A 124 6.90 15.27 -6.75
N ARG A 125 7.36 15.74 -7.92
CA ARG A 125 6.69 15.51 -9.19
C ARG A 125 7.13 14.23 -9.90
N LEU A 126 8.17 13.53 -9.42
CA LEU A 126 8.73 12.35 -10.09
C LEU A 126 7.67 11.32 -10.51
N ALA A 127 6.76 10.97 -9.59
CA ALA A 127 5.69 10.01 -9.90
C ALA A 127 4.72 10.54 -10.97
N THR A 128 4.31 11.81 -10.85
CA THR A 128 3.40 12.46 -11.82
C THR A 128 4.06 12.64 -13.18
N ASP A 129 5.35 12.99 -13.22
CA ASP A 129 6.11 13.20 -14.45
C ASP A 129 6.32 11.86 -15.18
N LEU A 130 6.60 10.78 -14.45
CA LEU A 130 6.65 9.42 -15.00
C LEU A 130 5.29 8.99 -15.58
N ALA A 131 4.20 9.21 -14.86
CA ALA A 131 2.85 8.90 -15.32
C ALA A 131 2.46 9.70 -16.56
N ARG A 132 2.82 10.99 -16.59
CA ARG A 132 2.61 11.84 -17.76
C ARG A 132 3.40 11.31 -18.96
N ALA A 133 4.67 10.96 -18.79
CA ALA A 133 5.51 10.46 -19.87
C ALA A 133 4.97 9.15 -20.48
N ASN A 134 4.58 8.18 -19.64
CA ASN A 134 3.98 6.91 -20.10
C ASN A 134 2.64 7.13 -20.82
N ARG A 135 1.82 8.07 -20.34
CA ARG A 135 0.56 8.43 -21.02
C ARG A 135 0.84 9.06 -22.38
N SER A 136 1.77 10.01 -22.47
CA SER A 136 2.16 10.65 -23.72
C SER A 136 2.73 9.63 -24.72
N GLU A 137 3.52 8.67 -24.24
CA GLU A 137 4.05 7.57 -25.08
C GLU A 137 2.91 6.72 -25.67
N ALA A 138 1.98 6.24 -24.84
CA ALA A 138 0.87 5.42 -25.32
C ALA A 138 -0.06 6.19 -26.26
N GLN A 139 -0.36 7.46 -25.96
CA GLN A 139 -1.13 8.33 -26.86
C GLN A 139 -0.43 8.52 -28.21
N ALA A 140 0.89 8.77 -28.21
CA ALA A 140 1.66 8.91 -29.44
C ALA A 140 1.69 7.59 -30.23
N LEU A 141 1.79 6.44 -29.55
CA LEU A 141 1.76 5.13 -30.20
C LEU A 141 0.41 4.86 -30.84
N PHE A 142 -0.69 5.18 -30.15
CA PHE A 142 -2.03 5.05 -30.69
C PHE A 142 -2.22 5.94 -31.92
N ALA A 143 -1.80 7.20 -31.87
CA ALA A 143 -1.83 8.09 -33.02
C ALA A 143 -0.96 7.59 -34.18
N CYS A 144 0.22 7.04 -33.89
CA CYS A 144 1.11 6.44 -34.89
C CYS A 144 0.44 5.24 -35.59
N LEU A 145 -0.24 4.38 -34.84
CA LEU A 145 -1.00 3.25 -35.38
C LEU A 145 -2.18 3.69 -36.25
N GLU A 146 -2.93 4.72 -35.84
CA GLU A 146 -4.05 5.26 -36.63
C GLU A 146 -3.59 5.86 -37.96
N GLN A 147 -2.41 6.49 -37.97
CA GLN A 147 -1.75 7.06 -39.14
C GLN A 147 -1.00 6.02 -39.99
N GLY A 148 -1.04 4.75 -39.59
CA GLY A 148 -0.42 3.65 -40.31
C GLY A 148 1.10 3.64 -40.25
N TRP A 149 1.66 3.87 -39.06
CA TRP A 149 3.09 3.78 -38.78
C TRP A 149 3.95 4.84 -39.48
N ALA A 150 3.43 6.05 -39.64
CA ALA A 150 4.19 7.16 -40.18
C ALA A 150 5.45 7.47 -39.34
N GLU A 151 6.61 7.64 -40.00
CA GLU A 151 7.90 7.90 -39.34
C GLU A 151 7.88 9.19 -38.50
N SER A 152 7.16 10.22 -38.95
CA SER A 152 6.97 11.46 -38.19
C SER A 152 6.24 11.21 -36.86
N ALA A 153 5.20 10.37 -36.86
CA ALA A 153 4.48 9.97 -35.65
C ALA A 153 5.34 9.08 -34.75
N TRP A 154 6.16 8.20 -35.34
CA TRP A 154 7.10 7.34 -34.61
C TRP A 154 8.16 8.11 -33.84
N SER A 155 8.69 9.18 -34.43
CA SER A 155 9.66 10.05 -33.77
C SER A 155 9.12 10.64 -32.46
N ALA A 156 7.81 10.88 -32.36
CA ALA A 156 7.16 11.34 -31.14
C ALA A 156 7.08 10.22 -30.09
N VAL A 157 6.70 8.99 -30.50
CA VAL A 157 6.69 7.81 -29.60
C VAL A 157 8.06 7.62 -28.96
N ARG A 158 9.13 7.59 -29.77
CA ARG A 158 10.51 7.41 -29.29
C ARG A 158 10.91 8.49 -28.29
N ARG A 159 10.54 9.75 -28.53
CA ARG A 159 10.84 10.87 -27.63
C ARG A 159 10.17 10.69 -26.27
N TYR A 160 8.89 10.30 -26.24
CA TYR A 160 8.16 10.08 -24.99
C TYR A 160 8.63 8.84 -24.24
N ALA A 161 8.95 7.76 -24.95
CA ALA A 161 9.54 6.55 -24.36
C ALA A 161 10.88 6.85 -23.66
N LEU A 162 11.77 7.61 -24.32
CA LEU A 162 13.04 8.04 -23.71
C LEU A 162 12.81 8.90 -22.47
N ALA A 163 11.81 9.78 -22.48
CA ALA A 163 11.43 10.58 -21.33
C ALA A 163 10.87 9.71 -20.18
N ALA A 164 10.03 8.70 -20.49
CA ALA A 164 9.48 7.76 -19.52
C ALA A 164 10.59 6.92 -18.86
N GLN A 165 11.52 6.39 -19.67
CA GLN A 165 12.69 5.66 -19.18
C GLN A 165 13.62 6.53 -18.33
N ALA A 166 13.86 7.79 -18.73
CA ALA A 166 14.65 8.73 -17.96
C ALA A 166 14.00 9.03 -16.60
N ALA A 167 12.69 9.32 -16.58
CA ALA A 167 11.93 9.53 -15.35
C ALA A 167 11.93 8.28 -14.46
N GLY A 168 11.80 7.09 -15.04
CA GLY A 168 11.86 5.81 -14.32
C GLY A 168 13.21 5.60 -13.65
N ARG A 169 14.33 5.85 -14.35
CA ARG A 169 15.68 5.80 -13.79
C ARG A 169 15.89 6.83 -12.67
N THR A 170 15.41 8.06 -12.84
CA THR A 170 15.47 9.09 -11.80
C THR A 170 14.68 8.68 -10.56
N LEU A 171 13.52 8.04 -10.72
CA LEU A 171 12.71 7.53 -9.61
C LEU A 171 13.41 6.38 -8.88
N GLU A 172 14.02 5.44 -9.59
CA GLU A 172 14.81 4.36 -8.98
C GLU A 172 16.01 4.91 -8.20
N ALA A 173 16.72 5.90 -8.77
CA ALA A 173 17.81 6.56 -8.08
C ALA A 173 17.31 7.25 -6.80
N ALA A 174 16.21 8.01 -6.86
CA ALA A 174 15.64 8.67 -5.69
C ALA A 174 15.21 7.69 -4.59
N ALA A 175 14.73 6.49 -4.96
CA ALA A 175 14.39 5.43 -4.02
C ALA A 175 15.61 4.78 -3.35
N ARG A 176 16.76 4.72 -4.05
CA ARG A 176 17.98 4.03 -3.58
C ARG A 176 19.03 4.93 -2.93
N THR A 177 19.13 6.20 -3.32
CA THR A 177 20.25 7.04 -2.90
C THR A 177 20.09 7.50 -1.45
N ASP A 178 20.95 6.98 -0.58
CA ASP A 178 21.24 7.57 0.73
C ASP A 178 22.07 8.83 0.54
N HIS A 179 21.48 9.99 0.81
CA HIS A 179 22.24 11.23 0.91
C HIS A 179 22.95 11.21 2.26
N VAL A 180 24.17 10.70 2.25
CA VAL A 180 25.09 10.75 3.38
C VAL A 180 25.18 12.20 3.87
N GLY A 181 25.00 12.41 5.18
CA GLY A 181 25.14 13.73 5.81
C GLY A 181 23.85 14.51 6.04
N LEU A 182 22.66 13.95 5.74
CA LEU A 182 21.40 14.59 6.15
C LEU A 182 21.05 14.29 7.61
N PRO A 183 20.53 15.28 8.38
CA PRO A 183 20.16 15.07 9.77
C PRO A 183 18.97 14.12 9.89
N TYR A 184 18.96 13.32 10.96
CA TYR A 184 17.83 12.48 11.33
C TYR A 184 16.55 13.33 11.46
N GLU A 185 15.45 12.84 10.89
CA GLU A 185 14.15 13.48 10.98
C GLU A 185 13.22 12.71 11.90
N ASP A 186 12.74 13.41 12.92
CA ASP A 186 11.75 12.89 13.85
C ASP A 186 10.37 12.78 13.18
N VAL A 187 9.93 11.54 12.94
CA VAL A 187 8.63 11.21 12.33
C VAL A 187 7.47 11.78 13.14
N TYR A 188 7.55 11.71 14.48
CA TYR A 188 6.49 12.25 15.35
C TYR A 188 6.41 13.77 15.19
N GLN A 189 7.56 14.44 15.20
CA GLN A 189 7.60 15.89 15.10
C GLN A 189 7.09 16.35 13.74
N ARG A 190 7.42 15.61 12.68
CA ARG A 190 7.03 15.94 11.31
C ARG A 190 5.56 15.68 11.04
N THR A 191 5.04 14.52 11.45
CA THR A 191 3.67 14.14 11.15
C THR A 191 2.69 14.74 12.16
N LEU A 192 2.97 14.57 13.46
CA LEU A 192 2.05 14.91 14.54
C LEU A 192 2.40 16.22 15.24
N GLY A 193 3.64 16.69 15.16
CA GLY A 193 4.07 17.92 15.86
C GLY A 193 4.46 17.72 17.32
N VAL A 194 4.66 16.46 17.73
CA VAL A 194 5.16 16.07 19.04
C VAL A 194 6.50 15.40 18.84
N SER A 195 7.50 15.67 19.67
CA SER A 195 8.81 15.04 19.48
C SER A 195 8.82 13.55 19.89
N ALA A 196 9.64 12.74 19.23
CA ALA A 196 9.98 11.39 19.61
C ALA A 196 10.50 11.32 21.04
N LYS A 197 11.19 12.35 21.55
CA LYS A 197 11.63 12.38 22.96
C LYS A 197 10.47 12.48 23.96
N GLN A 198 9.37 13.12 23.58
CA GLN A 198 8.18 13.26 24.44
C GLN A 198 7.31 11.99 24.43
N VAL A 199 7.38 11.18 23.37
CA VAL A 199 6.53 9.98 23.18
C VAL A 199 7.31 8.67 23.32
N GLY A 200 8.61 8.70 23.02
CA GLY A 200 9.55 7.58 23.01
C GLY A 200 9.84 7.02 24.40
N PRO A 201 10.68 5.98 24.51
CA PRO A 201 10.88 5.22 25.74
C PRO A 201 11.23 6.13 26.93
N GLY A 202 10.53 5.92 28.05
CA GLY A 202 10.66 6.72 29.26
C GLY A 202 10.03 5.98 30.45
N SER A 203 10.53 6.27 31.65
CA SER A 203 10.23 5.74 33.00
C SER A 203 8.91 4.97 33.22
N GLY A 204 8.72 3.82 32.57
CA GLY A 204 7.66 2.86 32.88
C GLY A 204 6.26 3.12 32.32
N VAL A 205 6.06 4.13 31.45
CA VAL A 205 4.76 4.43 30.84
C VAL A 205 4.71 3.98 29.37
N ALA A 206 3.63 3.33 28.93
CA ALA A 206 3.45 2.92 27.54
C ALA A 206 3.40 4.14 26.60
N SER A 207 3.97 4.02 25.40
CA SER A 207 4.04 5.10 24.39
C SER A 207 2.67 5.72 24.08
N ARG A 208 1.62 4.90 24.02
CA ARG A 208 0.22 5.34 23.85
C ARG A 208 -0.20 6.33 24.92
N ALA A 209 0.11 6.07 26.19
CA ALA A 209 -0.29 6.95 27.29
C ALA A 209 0.47 8.29 27.22
N ARG A 210 1.75 8.28 26.81
CA ARG A 210 2.51 9.51 26.54
C ARG A 210 1.93 10.31 25.37
N LEU A 211 1.54 9.63 24.30
CA LEU A 211 0.89 10.26 23.15
C LEU A 211 -0.43 10.94 23.55
N LEU A 212 -1.28 10.24 24.31
CA LEU A 212 -2.53 10.80 24.82
C LEU A 212 -2.29 11.95 25.82
N ALA A 213 -1.23 11.89 26.62
CA ALA A 213 -0.83 12.99 27.50
C ALA A 213 -0.30 14.21 26.73
N ALA A 214 0.34 14.03 25.59
CA ALA A 214 0.67 15.13 24.69
C ALA A 214 -0.60 15.75 24.08
N TRP A 215 -1.56 14.90 23.69
CA TRP A 215 -2.86 15.34 23.17
C TRP A 215 -3.69 16.11 24.19
N SER A 216 -3.69 15.71 25.46
CA SER A 216 -4.43 16.44 26.49
C SER A 216 -3.87 17.84 26.75
N LYS A 217 -2.57 18.07 26.48
CA LYS A 217 -1.94 19.39 26.61
C LYS A 217 -2.24 20.33 25.43
N ALA A 218 -2.46 19.80 24.23
CA ALA A 218 -2.66 20.60 23.03
C ALA A 218 -3.69 20.00 22.04
N PRO A 219 -4.95 19.75 22.48
CA PRO A 219 -5.90 18.94 21.72
C PRO A 219 -6.27 19.57 20.37
N GLN A 220 -6.61 20.87 20.34
CA GLN A 220 -7.06 21.54 19.11
C GLN A 220 -5.98 21.57 18.02
N MET A 221 -4.73 21.85 18.41
CA MET A 221 -3.60 21.94 17.49
C MET A 221 -3.25 20.57 16.89
N LEU A 222 -3.17 19.53 17.75
CA LEU A 222 -2.83 18.17 17.33
C LEU A 222 -3.96 17.52 16.52
N ASP A 223 -5.23 17.78 16.87
CA ASP A 223 -6.39 17.32 16.09
C ASP A 223 -6.41 17.95 14.71
N HIS A 224 -6.22 19.27 14.61
CA HIS A 224 -6.17 19.96 13.33
C HIS A 224 -5.07 19.39 12.43
N ARG A 225 -3.88 19.16 13.00
CA ARG A 225 -2.74 18.61 12.28
C ARG A 225 -2.98 17.16 11.84
N LEU A 226 -3.52 16.32 12.72
CA LEU A 226 -3.86 14.94 12.40
C LEU A 226 -4.89 14.87 11.27
N ARG A 227 -5.99 15.64 11.37
CA ARG A 227 -7.02 15.71 10.33
C ARG A 227 -6.45 16.13 8.98
N ARG A 228 -5.58 17.13 8.95
CA ARG A 228 -4.90 17.55 7.73
C ARG A 228 -4.09 16.42 7.09
N SER A 229 -3.38 15.63 7.90
CA SER A 229 -2.57 14.50 7.44
C SER A 229 -3.39 13.29 6.99
N VAL A 230 -4.62 13.11 7.49
CA VAL A 230 -5.48 11.96 7.14
C VAL A 230 -6.79 12.35 6.45
N ARG A 231 -6.84 13.53 5.81
CA ARG A 231 -8.06 14.08 5.19
C ARG A 231 -8.66 13.20 4.09
N HIS A 232 -7.84 12.37 3.44
CA HIS A 232 -8.32 11.40 2.45
C HIS A 232 -9.08 10.22 3.09
N LEU A 233 -8.93 10.01 4.41
CA LEU A 233 -9.56 8.92 5.15
C LEU A 233 -10.82 9.36 5.91
N ILE A 234 -10.81 10.56 6.48
CA ILE A 234 -11.88 11.05 7.36
C ILE A 234 -12.42 12.40 6.91
N GLU A 235 -13.69 12.64 7.21
CA GLU A 235 -14.30 13.95 7.07
C GLU A 235 -13.92 14.87 8.24
N ASP A 236 -13.86 16.18 8.00
CA ASP A 236 -13.52 17.18 9.01
C ASP A 236 -14.52 17.22 10.17
N SER A 237 -15.78 16.83 9.91
CA SER A 237 -16.88 16.76 10.87
C SER A 237 -16.83 15.54 11.80
N LEU A 238 -16.06 14.49 11.45
CA LEU A 238 -16.07 13.22 12.18
C LEU A 238 -15.48 13.40 13.60
N PRO A 239 -16.19 13.06 14.69
CA PRO A 239 -15.63 13.16 16.05
C PRO A 239 -14.43 12.23 16.26
N LEU A 240 -13.30 12.78 16.72
CA LEU A 240 -12.11 11.99 17.06
C LEU A 240 -12.25 11.42 18.47
N THR A 241 -12.82 10.22 18.58
CA THR A 241 -12.76 9.45 19.83
C THR A 241 -11.30 9.07 20.15
N VAL A 242 -11.00 8.75 21.41
CA VAL A 242 -9.65 8.32 21.83
C VAL A 242 -9.16 7.11 21.02
N ILE A 243 -10.07 6.20 20.64
CA ILE A 243 -9.74 5.02 19.83
C ILE A 243 -9.39 5.45 18.40
N LEU A 244 -10.27 6.22 17.75
CA LEU A 244 -10.04 6.68 16.37
C LEU A 244 -8.76 7.51 16.27
N LEU A 245 -8.55 8.44 17.20
CA LEU A 245 -7.34 9.24 17.31
C LEU A 245 -6.09 8.36 17.33
N HIS A 246 -6.10 7.30 18.14
CA HIS A 246 -4.96 6.38 18.22
C HIS A 246 -4.67 5.70 16.89
N HIS A 247 -5.69 5.13 16.22
CA HIS A 247 -5.50 4.47 14.92
C HIS A 247 -4.98 5.45 13.86
N LEU A 248 -5.53 6.66 13.79
CA LEU A 248 -5.10 7.68 12.83
C LEU A 248 -3.67 8.17 13.13
N ALA A 249 -3.31 8.34 14.40
CA ALA A 249 -1.97 8.74 14.79
C ALA A 249 -0.92 7.68 14.41
N VAL A 250 -1.21 6.40 14.68
CA VAL A 250 -0.34 5.26 14.30
C VAL A 250 -0.20 5.15 12.79
N LEU A 251 -1.30 5.30 12.06
CA LEU A 251 -1.29 5.31 10.61
C LEU A 251 -0.38 6.40 10.05
N ALA A 252 -0.48 7.62 10.59
CA ALA A 252 0.24 8.78 10.10
C ALA A 252 1.77 8.70 10.35
N ILE A 253 2.21 7.97 11.39
CA ILE A 253 3.63 7.75 11.70
C ILE A 253 4.19 6.45 11.13
N SER A 254 3.41 5.70 10.32
CA SER A 254 3.83 4.41 9.78
C SER A 254 5.14 4.51 9.00
N ASP A 255 6.05 3.55 9.21
CA ASP A 255 7.31 3.45 8.45
C ASP A 255 7.07 3.14 6.96
N ARG A 256 5.89 2.57 6.64
CA ARG A 256 5.44 2.24 5.28
C ARG A 256 4.15 2.97 4.92
N PRO A 257 4.19 4.30 4.79
CA PRO A 257 2.97 5.10 4.74
C PRO A 257 2.11 4.79 3.51
N LEU A 258 2.70 4.57 2.32
CA LEU A 258 1.92 4.31 1.10
C LEU A 258 0.98 3.10 1.25
N ILE A 259 1.55 1.93 1.56
CA ILE A 259 0.76 0.68 1.64
C ILE A 259 -0.15 0.66 2.86
N THR A 260 0.25 1.27 3.97
CA THR A 260 -0.58 1.32 5.17
C THR A 260 -1.82 2.19 4.91
N HIS A 261 -1.65 3.37 4.30
CA HIS A 261 -2.76 4.24 3.92
C HIS A 261 -3.63 3.63 2.80
N ARG A 262 -3.02 2.95 1.81
CA ARG A 262 -3.77 2.22 0.78
C ARG A 262 -4.64 1.14 1.40
N ALA A 263 -4.09 0.30 2.27
CA ALA A 263 -4.86 -0.74 2.94
C ALA A 263 -5.93 -0.17 3.88
N ALA A 264 -5.68 0.97 4.53
CA ALA A 264 -6.67 1.68 5.33
C ALA A 264 -7.85 2.20 4.50
N LEU A 265 -7.57 2.79 3.34
CA LEU A 265 -8.63 3.24 2.41
C LEU A 265 -9.46 2.06 1.91
N LEU A 266 -8.81 1.01 1.40
CA LEU A 266 -9.48 -0.17 0.87
C LEU A 266 -10.28 -0.92 1.94
N GLY A 267 -9.71 -1.05 3.16
CA GLY A 267 -10.38 -1.66 4.30
C GLY A 267 -11.58 -0.84 4.76
N ARG A 268 -11.44 0.48 4.86
CA ARG A 268 -12.54 1.39 5.19
C ARG A 268 -13.69 1.25 4.21
N ASP A 269 -13.40 1.30 2.91
CA ASP A 269 -14.42 1.30 1.86
C ASP A 269 -15.16 -0.04 1.82
N MET A 270 -14.42 -1.15 1.92
CA MET A 270 -15.01 -2.50 2.01
C MET A 270 -15.92 -2.64 3.23
N VAL A 271 -15.43 -2.31 4.42
CA VAL A 271 -16.20 -2.45 5.66
C VAL A 271 -17.41 -1.52 5.65
N THR A 272 -17.27 -0.27 5.18
CA THR A 272 -18.39 0.67 5.07
C THR A 272 -19.47 0.17 4.11
N SER A 273 -19.07 -0.38 2.95
CA SER A 273 -19.99 -0.99 2.00
C SER A 273 -20.76 -2.16 2.62
N HIS A 274 -20.09 -3.03 3.38
CA HIS A 274 -20.75 -4.14 4.07
C HIS A 274 -21.60 -3.71 5.26
N LEU A 275 -21.17 -2.73 6.06
CA LEU A 275 -21.99 -2.15 7.12
C LEU A 275 -23.27 -1.50 6.59
N THR A 276 -23.29 -1.09 5.32
CA THR A 276 -24.47 -0.53 4.66
C THR A 276 -25.36 -1.60 4.04
N SER A 277 -24.77 -2.61 3.38
CA SER A 277 -25.49 -3.62 2.61
C SER A 277 -25.90 -4.85 3.41
N ASP A 278 -25.03 -5.36 4.30
CA ASP A 278 -25.30 -6.48 5.20
C ASP A 278 -24.64 -6.24 6.58
N PRO A 279 -25.29 -5.44 7.43
CA PRO A 279 -24.75 -5.09 8.74
C PRO A 279 -24.59 -6.30 9.67
N GLU A 280 -25.42 -7.34 9.52
CA GLU A 280 -25.40 -8.51 10.38
C GLU A 280 -24.17 -9.37 10.12
N LEU A 281 -23.90 -9.66 8.84
CA LEU A 281 -22.66 -10.33 8.44
C LEU A 281 -21.44 -9.51 8.86
N ALA A 282 -21.43 -8.21 8.53
CA ALA A 282 -20.29 -7.33 8.85
C ALA A 282 -19.99 -7.31 10.35
N CYS A 283 -21.00 -7.09 11.20
CA CYS A 283 -20.82 -7.10 12.65
C CYS A 283 -20.41 -8.48 13.19
N SER A 284 -20.97 -9.56 12.64
CA SER A 284 -20.66 -10.94 13.05
C SER A 284 -19.21 -11.32 12.74
N VAL A 285 -18.74 -11.05 11.52
CA VAL A 285 -17.35 -11.28 11.10
C VAL A 285 -16.39 -10.45 11.96
N MET A 286 -16.69 -9.18 12.18
CA MET A 286 -15.84 -8.29 12.99
C MET A 286 -15.82 -8.70 14.47
N ALA A 287 -16.94 -9.15 15.04
CA ALA A 287 -16.98 -9.64 16.41
C ALA A 287 -16.10 -10.88 16.60
N ARG A 288 -16.14 -11.83 15.65
CA ARG A 288 -15.22 -13.00 15.67
C ARG A 288 -13.76 -12.57 15.52
N HIS A 289 -13.49 -11.57 14.68
CA HIS A 289 -12.14 -11.04 14.52
C HIS A 289 -11.59 -10.45 15.84
N VAL A 290 -12.38 -9.63 16.53
CA VAL A 290 -12.00 -9.02 17.82
C VAL A 290 -11.84 -10.07 18.91
N ALA A 291 -12.66 -11.13 18.92
CA ALA A 291 -12.53 -12.21 19.90
C ALA A 291 -11.16 -12.91 19.88
N ARG A 292 -10.41 -12.82 18.77
CA ARG A 292 -9.08 -13.43 18.60
C ARG A 292 -7.92 -12.53 19.04
N GLU A 293 -8.19 -11.37 19.63
CA GLU A 293 -7.17 -10.40 20.04
C GLU A 293 -6.02 -10.97 20.91
N PRO A 294 -6.25 -11.88 21.88
CA PRO A 294 -5.15 -12.45 22.66
C PRO A 294 -4.10 -13.17 21.79
N GLU A 295 -4.53 -13.84 20.71
CA GLU A 295 -3.64 -14.48 19.74
C GLU A 295 -2.77 -13.43 19.03
N ILE A 296 -3.36 -12.26 18.72
CA ILE A 296 -2.67 -11.14 18.05
C ILE A 296 -1.53 -10.61 18.92
N VAL A 297 -1.79 -10.41 20.21
CA VAL A 297 -0.78 -9.89 21.14
C VAL A 297 0.38 -10.88 21.28
N SER A 298 0.08 -12.18 21.37
CA SER A 298 1.11 -13.21 21.44
C SER A 298 1.96 -13.27 20.18
N ALA A 299 1.33 -13.32 19.01
CA ALA A 299 2.04 -13.35 17.72
C ALA A 299 2.90 -12.10 17.52
N HIS A 300 2.38 -10.93 17.88
CA HIS A 300 3.09 -9.67 17.76
C HIS A 300 4.39 -9.63 18.60
N ARG A 301 4.37 -10.17 19.83
CA ARG A 301 5.59 -10.27 20.66
C ARG A 301 6.65 -11.15 20.00
N GLY A 302 6.25 -12.28 19.42
CA GLY A 302 7.15 -13.15 18.65
C GLY A 302 7.76 -12.42 17.46
N GLN A 303 6.95 -11.69 16.69
CA GLN A 303 7.45 -10.89 15.56
C GLN A 303 8.47 -9.82 15.98
N ILE A 304 8.28 -9.17 17.14
CA ILE A 304 9.27 -8.22 17.67
C ILE A 304 10.57 -8.96 17.99
N ALA A 305 10.49 -10.08 18.71
CA ALA A 305 11.67 -10.86 19.07
C ALA A 305 12.48 -11.32 17.85
N TYR A 306 11.83 -11.76 16.77
CA TYR A 306 12.52 -12.14 15.53
C TYR A 306 13.15 -10.95 14.80
N LEU A 307 12.51 -9.78 14.86
CA LEU A 307 13.06 -8.56 14.28
C LEU A 307 14.26 -8.04 15.08
N ASP A 308 14.17 -8.07 16.41
CA ASP A 308 15.27 -7.69 17.30
C ASP A 308 16.46 -8.64 17.08
N ALA A 309 16.22 -9.96 17.01
CA ALA A 309 17.25 -10.94 16.69
C ALA A 309 17.94 -10.62 15.35
N TYR A 310 17.20 -10.30 14.28
CA TYR A 310 17.83 -9.92 13.01
C TYR A 310 18.79 -8.72 13.12
N TYR A 311 18.46 -7.72 13.95
CA TYR A 311 19.29 -6.52 14.11
C TYR A 311 20.44 -6.71 15.10
N GLU A 312 20.29 -7.56 16.10
CA GLU A 312 21.30 -7.86 17.11
C GLU A 312 22.34 -8.86 16.62
N GLU A 313 21.98 -9.77 15.70
CA GLU A 313 22.89 -10.78 15.18
C GLU A 313 23.99 -10.19 14.29
N GLU A 314 25.20 -10.74 14.41
CA GLU A 314 26.35 -10.38 13.58
C GLU A 314 26.47 -11.29 12.35
N TYR A 315 26.11 -12.58 12.50
CA TYR A 315 26.27 -13.60 11.46
C TYR A 315 25.07 -13.63 10.50
N GLN A 316 25.35 -13.64 9.19
CA GLN A 316 24.31 -13.63 8.15
C GLN A 316 23.42 -14.87 8.17
N GLU A 317 23.94 -16.02 8.60
CA GLU A 317 23.16 -17.25 8.76
C GLU A 317 22.08 -17.12 9.83
N GLU A 318 22.42 -16.54 10.99
CA GLU A 318 21.47 -16.29 12.07
C GLU A 318 20.47 -15.19 11.68
N LYS A 319 20.90 -14.16 10.95
CA LYS A 319 19.99 -13.19 10.32
C LYS A 319 18.99 -13.84 9.37
N ALA A 320 19.46 -14.75 8.52
CA ALA A 320 18.59 -15.49 7.60
C ALA A 320 17.54 -16.31 8.36
N ARG A 321 17.95 -17.01 9.43
CA ARG A 321 17.02 -17.76 10.30
C ARG A 321 15.98 -16.84 10.94
N ALA A 322 16.41 -15.73 11.54
CA ALA A 322 15.52 -14.75 12.17
C ALA A 322 14.51 -14.15 11.17
N VAL A 323 14.94 -13.81 9.96
CA VAL A 323 14.06 -13.29 8.90
C VAL A 323 13.06 -14.33 8.45
N MET A 324 13.47 -15.60 8.32
CA MET A 324 12.57 -16.68 7.94
C MET A 324 11.53 -16.93 9.03
N ASP A 325 11.91 -16.93 10.30
CA ASP A 325 10.96 -17.03 11.40
C ASP A 325 9.98 -15.85 11.43
N LEU A 326 10.47 -14.62 11.22
CA LEU A 326 9.62 -13.44 11.08
C LEU A 326 8.63 -13.58 9.92
N HIS A 327 9.10 -14.04 8.75
CA HIS A 327 8.27 -14.26 7.56
C HIS A 327 7.13 -15.24 7.86
N ARG A 328 7.45 -16.39 8.46
CA ARG A 328 6.46 -17.40 8.87
C ARG A 328 5.47 -16.82 9.88
N ALA A 329 5.96 -16.14 10.93
CA ALA A 329 5.13 -15.58 11.99
C ALA A 329 4.15 -14.52 11.47
N VAL A 330 4.56 -13.67 10.53
CA VAL A 330 3.67 -12.67 9.93
C VAL A 330 2.63 -13.30 9.01
N LEU A 331 3.03 -14.27 8.17
CA LEU A 331 2.10 -14.90 7.24
C LEU A 331 1.03 -15.74 7.94
N GLU A 332 1.45 -16.58 8.89
CA GLU A 332 0.54 -17.50 9.59
C GLU A 332 -0.33 -16.79 10.63
N ALA A 333 0.06 -15.59 11.11
CA ALA A 333 -0.76 -14.79 12.02
C ALA A 333 -1.52 -13.67 11.30
N ASP A 334 -0.85 -12.57 10.96
CA ASP A 334 -1.52 -11.33 10.54
C ASP A 334 -2.14 -11.43 9.14
N VAL A 335 -1.40 -11.98 8.18
CA VAL A 335 -1.88 -12.11 6.80
C VAL A 335 -3.04 -13.10 6.73
N ARG A 336 -2.86 -14.31 7.28
CA ARG A 336 -3.91 -15.33 7.36
C ARG A 336 -5.18 -14.77 7.99
N ARG A 337 -5.06 -14.13 9.17
CA ARG A 337 -6.20 -13.56 9.90
C ARG A 337 -6.92 -12.50 9.06
N THR A 338 -6.18 -11.56 8.50
CA THR A 338 -6.74 -10.46 7.69
C THR A 338 -7.40 -11.00 6.42
N ALA A 339 -6.79 -11.97 5.75
CA ALA A 339 -7.33 -12.62 4.56
C ALA A 339 -8.65 -13.35 4.84
N VAL A 340 -8.72 -14.11 5.94
CA VAL A 340 -9.96 -14.80 6.36
C VAL A 340 -11.07 -13.78 6.59
N VAL A 341 -10.79 -12.69 7.30
CA VAL A 341 -11.78 -11.64 7.55
C VAL A 341 -12.29 -11.02 6.25
N VAL A 342 -11.39 -10.68 5.33
CA VAL A 342 -11.75 -10.10 4.03
C VAL A 342 -12.58 -11.09 3.21
N LEU A 343 -12.21 -12.37 3.18
CA LEU A 343 -12.96 -13.41 2.48
C LEU A 343 -14.35 -13.63 3.09
N GLU A 344 -14.45 -13.67 4.42
CA GLU A 344 -15.74 -13.82 5.13
C GLU A 344 -16.67 -12.61 4.88
N LEU A 345 -16.14 -11.38 4.86
CA LEU A 345 -16.92 -10.19 4.48
C LEU A 345 -17.49 -10.31 3.07
N LEU A 346 -16.72 -10.90 2.15
CA LEU A 346 -17.15 -11.19 0.77
C LEU A 346 -18.05 -12.43 0.66
N GLY A 347 -18.51 -13.00 1.78
CA GLY A 347 -19.38 -14.18 1.81
C GLY A 347 -18.67 -15.48 1.40
N ARG A 348 -17.34 -15.53 1.49
CA ARG A 348 -16.55 -16.72 1.18
C ARG A 348 -16.23 -17.49 2.46
N THR A 349 -16.47 -18.79 2.43
CA THR A 349 -16.07 -19.70 3.51
C THR A 349 -14.61 -20.09 3.33
N VAL A 350 -13.80 -19.88 4.37
CA VAL A 350 -12.44 -20.41 4.44
C VAL A 350 -12.45 -21.66 5.33
N PRO A 351 -12.06 -22.84 4.82
CA PRO A 351 -11.99 -24.05 5.63
C PRO A 351 -11.07 -23.84 6.85
N GLN A 352 -11.47 -24.37 8.00
CA GLN A 352 -10.63 -24.32 9.20
C GLN A 352 -9.30 -25.03 8.92
N GLY A 353 -8.18 -24.37 9.22
CA GLY A 353 -6.84 -24.91 8.96
C GLY A 353 -6.42 -24.94 7.49
N ALA A 354 -7.15 -24.29 6.58
CA ALA A 354 -6.78 -24.24 5.15
C ALA A 354 -5.31 -23.81 4.96
N PRO A 355 -4.53 -24.44 4.06
CA PRO A 355 -3.17 -23.98 3.74
C PRO A 355 -3.15 -22.53 3.25
N LEU A 356 -2.07 -21.79 3.50
CA LEU A 356 -1.92 -20.41 2.99
C LEU A 356 -2.03 -20.32 1.47
N ALA A 357 -1.61 -21.35 0.74
CA ALA A 357 -1.78 -21.45 -0.71
C ALA A 357 -3.29 -21.41 -1.09
N THR A 358 -4.12 -22.18 -0.40
CA THR A 358 -5.58 -22.15 -0.59
C THR A 358 -6.16 -20.78 -0.28
N VAL A 359 -5.70 -20.12 0.79
CA VAL A 359 -6.14 -18.75 1.12
C VAL A 359 -5.74 -17.76 0.01
N ARG A 360 -4.51 -17.86 -0.51
CA ARG A 360 -4.02 -17.03 -1.62
C ARG A 360 -4.88 -17.24 -2.87
N ASP A 361 -5.17 -18.48 -3.21
CA ASP A 361 -5.95 -18.80 -4.41
C ASP A 361 -7.40 -18.30 -4.27
N LEU A 362 -8.01 -18.43 -3.08
CA LEU A 362 -9.31 -17.82 -2.79
C LEU A 362 -9.29 -16.29 -2.94
N LEU A 363 -8.25 -15.61 -2.45
CA LEU A 363 -8.09 -14.17 -2.66
C LEU A 363 -7.92 -13.82 -4.15
N ALA A 364 -7.15 -14.61 -4.89
CA ALA A 364 -6.89 -14.38 -6.31
C ALA A 364 -8.15 -14.50 -7.18
N THR A 365 -9.12 -15.33 -6.78
CA THR A 365 -10.42 -15.43 -7.49
C THR A 365 -11.31 -14.19 -7.32
N GLN A 366 -10.97 -13.26 -6.44
CA GLN A 366 -11.74 -12.03 -6.21
C GLN A 366 -11.19 -10.86 -7.06
N ASP A 367 -11.19 -11.02 -8.39
CA ASP A 367 -10.57 -10.08 -9.34
C ASP A 367 -11.07 -8.62 -9.24
N GLY A 368 -12.30 -8.43 -8.76
CA GLY A 368 -12.89 -7.11 -8.54
C GLY A 368 -12.49 -6.42 -7.23
N GLN A 369 -11.72 -7.09 -6.35
CA GLN A 369 -11.43 -6.60 -4.99
C GLN A 369 -9.94 -6.24 -4.83
N PRO A 370 -9.57 -4.94 -4.86
CA PRO A 370 -8.18 -4.52 -4.77
C PRO A 370 -7.48 -4.96 -3.47
N LEU A 371 -8.21 -5.02 -2.35
CA LEU A 371 -7.68 -5.51 -1.08
C LEU A 371 -7.28 -6.99 -1.14
N CYS A 372 -8.06 -7.81 -1.84
CA CYS A 372 -7.73 -9.23 -2.06
C CYS A 372 -6.45 -9.37 -2.87
N LYS A 373 -6.29 -8.59 -3.94
CA LYS A 373 -5.03 -8.56 -4.73
C LYS A 373 -3.84 -8.11 -3.88
N LEU A 374 -4.04 -7.11 -3.03
CA LEU A 374 -3.00 -6.60 -2.13
C LEU A 374 -2.53 -7.68 -1.14
N LEU A 375 -3.46 -8.40 -0.51
CA LEU A 375 -3.17 -9.49 0.43
C LEU A 375 -2.61 -10.74 -0.29
N ALA A 376 -3.13 -11.10 -1.45
CA ALA A 376 -2.59 -12.22 -2.24
C ALA A 376 -1.12 -11.98 -2.61
N SER A 377 -0.75 -10.72 -2.91
CA SER A 377 0.64 -10.34 -3.25
C SER A 377 1.64 -10.55 -2.11
N THR A 378 1.19 -10.70 -0.86
CA THR A 378 2.09 -10.96 0.28
C THR A 378 2.37 -12.44 0.49
N ILE A 379 1.56 -13.33 -0.10
CA ILE A 379 1.71 -14.78 0.11
C ILE A 379 2.58 -15.36 -1.01
N ARG A 380 3.88 -15.46 -0.74
CA ARG A 380 4.86 -16.14 -1.60
C ARG A 380 4.98 -17.61 -1.20
N SER A 381 4.22 -18.46 -1.87
CA SER A 381 4.10 -19.89 -1.53
C SER A 381 5.45 -20.61 -1.59
N GLU A 382 6.32 -20.21 -2.50
CA GLU A 382 7.65 -20.80 -2.72
C GLU A 382 8.54 -20.60 -1.49
N TRP A 383 8.60 -19.36 -0.99
CA TRP A 383 9.39 -19.00 0.20
C TRP A 383 8.83 -19.63 1.46
N ARG A 384 7.50 -19.68 1.57
CA ARG A 384 6.82 -20.34 2.69
C ARG A 384 7.09 -21.84 2.72
N ASN A 385 7.09 -22.50 1.55
CA ASN A 385 7.36 -23.93 1.46
C ASN A 385 8.83 -24.24 1.81
N ALA A 386 9.77 -23.44 1.30
CA ALA A 386 11.18 -23.53 1.70
C ALA A 386 11.33 -23.42 3.23
N ASN A 387 10.67 -22.45 3.85
CA ASN A 387 10.65 -22.29 5.31
C ASN A 387 10.07 -23.51 6.04
N ALA A 388 8.89 -23.98 5.60
CA ALA A 388 8.16 -25.07 6.25
C ALA A 388 8.88 -26.42 6.19
N HIS A 389 9.77 -26.60 5.22
CA HIS A 389 10.59 -27.80 5.05
C HIS A 389 12.04 -27.61 5.53
N GLU A 390 12.35 -26.48 6.17
CA GLU A 390 13.72 -26.09 6.55
C GLU A 390 14.71 -26.15 5.36
N ASP A 391 14.19 -25.97 4.15
CA ASP A 391 14.92 -25.97 2.88
C ASP A 391 15.39 -24.54 2.57
N PHE A 392 16.12 -23.97 3.51
CA PHE A 392 16.80 -22.70 3.35
C PHE A 392 18.17 -22.71 4.01
N ARG A 393 19.12 -21.99 3.40
CA ARG A 393 20.48 -21.83 3.95
C ARG A 393 21.15 -20.58 3.42
N TRP A 394 22.06 -20.02 4.20
CA TRP A 394 22.93 -18.96 3.71
C TRP A 394 23.99 -19.52 2.76
N ASP A 395 24.16 -18.91 1.59
CA ASP A 395 25.26 -19.17 0.67
C ASP A 395 26.37 -18.13 0.91
N PRO A 396 27.47 -18.49 1.60
CA PRO A 396 28.55 -17.57 1.89
C PRO A 396 29.37 -17.20 0.65
N VAL A 397 29.34 -17.99 -0.42
CA VAL A 397 30.10 -17.73 -1.65
C VAL A 397 29.45 -16.60 -2.43
N ASN A 398 28.14 -16.67 -2.59
CA ASN A 398 27.39 -15.66 -3.35
C ASN A 398 26.82 -14.54 -2.46
N GLY A 399 26.87 -14.71 -1.13
CA GLY A 399 26.30 -13.74 -0.18
C GLY A 399 24.78 -13.62 -0.32
N THR A 400 24.08 -14.74 -0.53
CA THR A 400 22.62 -14.77 -0.76
C THR A 400 21.95 -15.84 0.09
N LEU A 401 20.65 -15.66 0.34
CA LEU A 401 19.83 -16.69 0.98
C LEU A 401 19.32 -17.65 -0.10
N LEU A 402 19.59 -18.94 0.04
CA LEU A 402 19.00 -19.96 -0.82
C LEU A 402 17.67 -20.43 -0.21
N LEU A 403 16.60 -20.36 -1.00
CA LEU A 403 15.25 -20.80 -0.64
C LEU A 403 14.80 -21.86 -1.65
N GLY A 404 14.72 -23.13 -1.24
CA GLY A 404 14.43 -24.22 -2.20
C GLY A 404 15.46 -24.30 -3.34
N GLY A 405 16.72 -23.99 -3.03
CA GLY A 405 17.81 -23.89 -4.00
C GLY A 405 17.81 -22.64 -4.89
N GLN A 406 16.82 -21.74 -4.78
CA GLN A 406 16.79 -20.49 -5.52
C GLN A 406 17.40 -19.34 -4.72
N PRO A 407 18.27 -18.50 -5.31
CA PRO A 407 18.84 -17.36 -4.61
C PRO A 407 17.81 -16.27 -4.37
N ALA A 408 17.81 -15.72 -3.17
CA ALA A 408 17.01 -14.60 -2.73
C ALA A 408 17.89 -13.60 -1.96
N ASP A 409 17.60 -12.32 -2.15
CA ASP A 409 18.26 -11.24 -1.42
C ASP A 409 17.69 -11.16 0.01
N LEU A 410 18.55 -11.12 1.02
CA LEU A 410 18.13 -11.15 2.43
C LEU A 410 17.27 -9.93 2.78
N ASP A 411 17.60 -8.76 2.23
CA ASP A 411 16.83 -7.53 2.46
C ASP A 411 15.45 -7.63 1.81
N GLU A 412 15.31 -8.27 0.64
CA GLU A 412 14.00 -8.57 0.04
C GLU A 412 13.16 -9.49 0.93
N VAL A 413 13.78 -10.52 1.51
CA VAL A 413 13.09 -11.48 2.38
C VAL A 413 12.68 -10.82 3.70
N LEU A 414 13.46 -9.88 4.24
CA LEU A 414 13.06 -9.03 5.38
C LEU A 414 11.98 -8.01 5.01
N ASP A 415 12.05 -7.42 3.82
CA ASP A 415 11.12 -6.40 3.35
C ASP A 415 9.69 -6.96 3.28
N ALA A 416 9.54 -8.20 2.82
CA ALA A 416 8.27 -8.88 2.60
C ALA A 416 7.36 -8.98 3.86
N PRO A 417 7.79 -9.53 5.02
CA PRO A 417 6.97 -9.55 6.23
C PRO A 417 6.68 -8.14 6.77
N LEU A 418 7.63 -7.21 6.69
CA LEU A 418 7.41 -5.83 7.12
C LEU A 418 6.32 -5.16 6.27
N ARG A 419 6.33 -5.41 4.95
CA ARG A 419 5.30 -4.95 4.00
C ARG A 419 3.94 -5.57 4.33
N ALA A 420 3.91 -6.88 4.54
CA ALA A 420 2.68 -7.63 4.84
C ALA A 420 2.02 -7.15 6.14
N ARG A 421 2.82 -6.94 7.19
CA ARG A 421 2.35 -6.40 8.47
C ARG A 421 1.78 -4.99 8.34
N ALA A 422 2.42 -4.12 7.55
CA ALA A 422 1.93 -2.78 7.28
C ALA A 422 0.57 -2.79 6.54
N ILE A 423 0.36 -3.71 5.60
CA ILE A 423 -0.94 -3.90 4.93
C ILE A 423 -2.01 -4.34 5.94
N CYS A 424 -1.72 -5.35 6.78
CA CYS A 424 -2.68 -5.86 7.76
C CYS A 424 -3.05 -4.78 8.80
N ARG A 425 -2.07 -4.03 9.30
CA ARG A 425 -2.30 -2.89 10.20
C ARG A 425 -3.10 -1.78 9.52
N GLY A 426 -2.78 -1.46 8.27
CA GLY A 426 -3.55 -0.52 7.47
C GLY A 426 -5.02 -0.91 7.38
N PHE A 427 -5.31 -2.18 7.08
CA PHE A 427 -6.68 -2.71 7.11
C PHE A 427 -7.36 -2.49 8.47
N GLU A 428 -6.71 -2.83 9.59
CA GLU A 428 -7.25 -2.61 10.95
C GLU A 428 -7.56 -1.13 11.23
N HIS A 429 -6.68 -0.21 10.79
CA HIS A 429 -6.96 1.23 10.88
C HIS A 429 -8.16 1.65 10.01
N GLY A 430 -8.30 1.07 8.81
CA GLY A 430 -9.45 1.27 7.93
C GLY A 430 -10.78 0.80 8.56
N VAL A 431 -10.78 -0.36 9.22
CA VAL A 431 -11.92 -0.88 9.99
C VAL A 431 -12.34 0.13 11.05
N ALA A 432 -11.39 0.64 11.84
CA ALA A 432 -11.69 1.62 12.89
C ALA A 432 -12.31 2.91 12.32
N VAL A 433 -11.84 3.38 11.15
CA VAL A 433 -12.42 4.53 10.45
C VAL A 433 -13.84 4.24 9.98
N ALA A 434 -14.09 3.09 9.35
CA ALA A 434 -15.41 2.69 8.87
C ALA A 434 -16.43 2.65 10.02
N TYR A 435 -16.07 2.06 11.16
CA TYR A 435 -16.94 2.03 12.33
C TYR A 435 -17.23 3.42 12.90
N ALA A 436 -16.23 4.30 12.94
CA ALA A 436 -16.43 5.66 13.41
C ALA A 436 -17.39 6.45 12.51
N GLN A 437 -17.27 6.30 11.18
CA GLN A 437 -18.15 6.94 10.20
C GLN A 437 -19.58 6.40 10.26
N ASN A 438 -19.75 5.12 10.62
CA ASN A 438 -21.03 4.42 10.66
C ASN A 438 -21.59 4.26 12.09
N ALA A 439 -21.12 5.05 13.05
CA ALA A 439 -21.52 4.94 14.46
C ALA A 439 -23.05 5.08 14.69
N SER A 440 -23.76 5.73 13.77
CA SER A 440 -25.23 5.86 13.78
C SER A 440 -25.98 4.53 13.58
N PHE A 441 -25.38 3.55 12.89
CA PHE A 441 -25.98 2.22 12.70
C PHE A 441 -26.00 1.39 13.99
N GLY A 442 -25.08 1.65 14.92
CA GLY A 442 -25.07 1.05 16.27
C GLY A 442 -26.12 1.63 17.23
N VAL A 443 -26.61 2.84 16.98
CA VAL A 443 -27.57 3.53 17.88
C VAL A 443 -29.03 3.29 17.45
N ARG A 444 -29.31 3.03 16.16
CA ARG A 444 -30.70 2.79 15.70
C ARG A 444 -31.29 1.46 16.16
N ARG A 445 -30.47 0.44 16.45
CA ARG A 445 -30.96 -0.86 16.99
C ARG A 445 -31.27 -0.87 18.49
N THR A 446 -30.87 0.16 19.23
CA THR A 446 -31.15 0.30 20.67
C THR A 446 -32.22 1.33 21.01
N ARG A 447 -32.81 1.98 19.99
CA ARG A 447 -33.70 3.13 20.16
C ARG A 447 -35.20 2.81 20.00
N THR A 448 -35.61 1.63 20.45
CA THR A 448 -37.03 1.30 20.72
C THR A 448 -37.41 1.42 22.20
N THR A 449 -36.52 1.85 23.10
CA THR A 449 -36.92 2.16 24.47
C THR A 449 -36.23 3.39 25.05
N SER A 450 -37.10 4.28 25.54
CA SER A 450 -36.86 5.44 26.42
C SER A 450 -36.22 6.69 25.80
N GLY A 451 -36.96 7.79 25.94
CA GLY A 451 -36.57 9.12 25.50
C GLY A 451 -36.05 10.03 26.62
N ARG A 452 -35.99 11.30 26.24
CA ARG A 452 -35.61 12.53 26.98
C ARG A 452 -34.13 12.94 26.94
N THR A 453 -34.02 14.24 26.69
CA THR A 453 -32.90 15.11 26.31
C THR A 453 -32.35 15.87 27.52
N SER A 454 -31.02 16.10 27.58
CA SER A 454 -30.31 17.37 27.90
C SER A 454 -28.86 17.09 28.39
N PRO A 455 -27.85 17.98 28.16
CA PRO A 455 -26.44 17.60 28.04
C PRO A 455 -25.58 17.93 29.27
N TYR A 456 -24.43 17.26 29.38
CA TYR A 456 -23.36 17.44 30.37
C TYR A 456 -23.72 17.18 31.84
N SER A 457 -23.55 15.92 32.31
CA SER A 457 -22.58 15.56 33.36
C SER A 457 -22.83 14.19 34.02
N ARG A 458 -21.71 13.55 34.37
CA ARG A 458 -21.47 12.49 35.37
C ARG A 458 -22.04 11.07 35.17
N GLN A 459 -21.10 10.20 34.79
CA GLN A 459 -20.79 8.91 35.41
C GLN A 459 -21.79 8.41 36.49
N LEU A 460 -22.55 7.36 36.19
CA LEU A 460 -22.34 5.98 36.69
C LEU A 460 -23.49 5.06 36.25
N LYS A 461 -23.11 3.83 35.88
CA LYS A 461 -23.92 2.66 35.48
C LYS A 461 -24.68 2.77 34.14
N LYS A 462 -23.96 2.47 33.06
CA LYS A 462 -24.52 2.06 31.76
C LYS A 462 -24.82 0.56 31.75
N PRO A 463 -25.90 0.11 31.08
CA PRO A 463 -26.08 -1.29 30.71
C PRO A 463 -25.15 -1.66 29.55
N ASP A 464 -24.87 -2.96 29.40
CA ASP A 464 -23.82 -3.58 28.58
C ASP A 464 -23.68 -3.04 27.15
N SER A 465 -22.76 -2.07 26.97
CA SER A 465 -22.23 -1.64 25.68
C SER A 465 -20.89 -2.32 25.35
N ARG A 466 -20.69 -3.56 25.83
CA ARG A 466 -19.38 -4.26 25.86
C ARG A 466 -18.81 -4.65 24.49
N CYS A 467 -19.53 -4.53 23.38
CA CYS A 467 -19.01 -5.00 22.09
C CYS A 467 -17.86 -4.15 21.51
N TRP A 468 -17.69 -2.87 21.88
CA TRP A 468 -16.68 -2.01 21.23
C TRP A 468 -15.99 -0.99 22.16
N THR A 469 -16.22 -1.08 23.48
CA THR A 469 -15.57 -0.17 24.46
C THR A 469 -14.38 -0.79 25.19
N SER A 470 -13.89 -1.98 24.80
CA SER A 470 -12.69 -2.52 25.42
C SER A 470 -11.45 -1.76 24.93
N GLY A 471 -10.58 -1.38 25.85
CA GLY A 471 -9.26 -0.77 25.57
C GLY A 471 -8.27 -1.74 24.92
N ALA A 472 -8.76 -2.71 24.17
CA ALA A 472 -8.07 -3.94 23.77
C ALA A 472 -7.49 -3.82 22.33
N MET A 473 -8.21 -3.19 21.38
CA MET A 473 -7.64 -2.81 20.05
C MET A 473 -6.38 -1.92 20.12
N ALA A 474 -6.09 -1.32 21.27
CA ALA A 474 -4.90 -0.50 21.48
C ALA A 474 -3.63 -1.29 21.83
N VAL A 475 -3.73 -2.59 22.16
CA VAL A 475 -2.58 -3.43 22.50
C VAL A 475 -1.96 -4.07 21.26
N SER A 476 -2.75 -4.35 20.21
CA SER A 476 -2.23 -4.85 18.91
C SER A 476 -1.46 -3.80 18.11
N CYS A 477 -1.68 -2.51 18.41
CA CYS A 477 -0.99 -1.38 17.76
C CYS A 477 0.46 -1.19 18.22
N GLY A 478 0.98 -2.06 19.10
CA GLY A 478 2.38 -2.50 19.12
C GLY A 478 3.43 -1.48 18.70
N TRP A 479 3.75 -0.57 19.62
CA TRP A 479 4.85 0.39 19.51
C TRP A 479 6.13 -0.24 20.08
N THR A 480 6.99 -0.68 19.19
CA THR A 480 8.44 -0.56 19.38
C THR A 480 8.97 0.13 18.12
N CYS A 481 9.72 1.22 18.29
CA CYS A 481 10.49 1.80 17.20
C CYS A 481 11.41 0.70 16.63
N PRO A 482 11.56 0.56 15.30
CA PRO A 482 12.77 -0.04 14.79
C PRO A 482 13.91 0.88 15.22
N THR A 483 14.78 0.34 16.04
CA THR A 483 16.09 0.91 16.37
C THR A 483 16.80 1.25 15.05
N SER A 484 17.02 2.54 14.78
CA SER A 484 18.19 2.92 14.00
C SER A 484 19.41 2.69 14.89
N PRO A 485 20.51 2.10 14.38
CA PRO A 485 21.70 1.88 15.19
C PRO A 485 22.31 3.25 15.48
N LEU A 486 22.11 3.73 16.70
CA LEU A 486 23.04 4.67 17.31
C LEU A 486 24.33 3.90 17.52
N ARG A 487 25.26 4.00 16.56
CA ARG A 487 26.69 3.85 16.88
C ARG A 487 27.22 5.22 17.28
N ALA A 488 27.93 5.21 18.41
CA ALA A 488 28.67 6.32 18.99
C ALA A 488 29.69 6.92 18.01
#